data_AF-I0XBP5-F1
#
_entry.id   AF-I0XBP5-F1
#
_cell.length_a   1.000
_cell.length_b   1.000
_cell.length_c   1.000
_cell.angle_alpha   90.00
_cell.angle_beta   90.00
_cell.angle_gamma   90.00
#
_symmetry.space_group_name_H-M   'P 1'
#
loop_
_entity.id
_entity.type
_entity.pdbx_description
1 polymer ?
#
loop_
_entity_poly.entity_id
_entity_poly.type
_entity_poly.pdbx_seq_one_letter_code
_entity_poly.pdbx_strand_id
1 'polypeptide(L)'
;MKKFISAILILFSFAGAFAKEISVKVSPGEHWKEKREPQVAVWLEDEKGNYIRTLYVTERASHKSWIFGPKEGRPESLPVWYGASKNESASDKVTVSHNLDAVTGATPKSALTLTAQIEVRDYIIKAEFNNSFDYNDFYTKKTSGVNGQPSVVYTAKIPAELAPGQEITLEFEGTGSLTGEDGKINKSTENLTTAKKIVKAVTVKLN
;
A
#
# COMPACT_ATOMS: atom_id res chain seq x y z
N MET A 1 17.25 2.58 64.90
CA MET A 1 17.75 2.24 63.56
C MET A 1 16.56 1.80 62.71
N LYS A 2 16.26 2.58 61.67
CA LYS A 2 15.04 2.53 60.85
C LYS A 2 15.09 1.32 59.90
N LYS A 3 14.10 0.41 59.97
CA LYS A 3 13.90 -0.61 58.93
C LYS A 3 12.85 -0.09 57.96
N PHE A 4 13.30 0.25 56.75
CA PHE A 4 12.48 0.70 55.65
C PHE A 4 11.55 -0.43 55.18
N ILE A 5 10.25 -0.15 55.13
CA ILE A 5 9.26 -0.96 54.45
C ILE A 5 9.39 -0.62 52.96
N SER A 6 9.92 -1.54 52.16
CA SER A 6 9.99 -1.39 50.71
C SER A 6 8.67 -1.87 50.11
N ALA A 7 7.76 -0.95 49.80
CA ALA A 7 6.58 -1.24 49.01
C ALA A 7 7.01 -1.41 47.55
N ILE A 8 6.98 -2.65 47.05
CA ILE A 8 7.12 -2.94 45.63
C ILE A 8 5.81 -2.52 44.95
N LEU A 9 5.84 -1.37 44.28
CA LEU A 9 4.77 -0.94 43.39
C LEU A 9 4.96 -1.64 42.06
N ILE A 10 4.27 -2.77 41.85
CA ILE A 10 4.18 -3.40 40.53
C ILE A 10 3.23 -2.52 39.70
N LEU A 11 3.78 -1.64 38.88
CA LEU A 11 3.03 -1.06 37.77
C LEU A 11 2.78 -2.16 36.74
N PHE A 12 1.62 -2.81 36.84
CA PHE A 12 1.04 -3.53 35.72
C PHE A 12 0.53 -2.50 34.71
N SER A 13 1.34 -2.11 33.73
CA SER A 13 0.84 -1.47 32.52
C SER A 13 0.26 -2.55 31.59
N PHE A 14 -0.88 -3.11 31.97
CA PHE A 14 -1.69 -3.91 31.04
C PHE A 14 -2.54 -2.95 30.21
N ALA A 15 -1.92 -2.39 29.18
CA ALA A 15 -2.63 -1.93 28.00
C ALA A 15 -2.10 -2.75 26.84
N GLY A 16 -2.39 -4.06 26.85
CA GLY A 16 -2.28 -4.85 25.64
C GLY A 16 -3.29 -4.26 24.66
N ALA A 17 -2.83 -3.41 23.74
CA ALA A 17 -3.63 -3.00 22.61
C ALA A 17 -4.13 -4.30 21.97
N PHE A 18 -5.44 -4.50 21.94
CA PHE A 18 -6.01 -5.64 21.22
C PHE A 18 -5.53 -5.50 19.78
N ALA A 19 -4.76 -6.49 19.33
CA ALA A 19 -4.33 -6.57 17.94
C ALA A 19 -5.35 -7.43 17.18
N LYS A 20 -5.71 -6.98 16.00
CA LYS A 20 -6.56 -7.66 15.03
C LYS A 20 -5.68 -8.05 13.84
N GLU A 21 -5.88 -9.25 13.33
CA GLU A 21 -5.18 -9.68 12.11
C GLU A 21 -6.03 -9.37 10.88
N ILE A 22 -5.51 -8.55 9.97
CA ILE A 22 -6.15 -8.32 8.68
C ILE A 22 -5.38 -9.05 7.58
N SER A 23 -6.13 -9.52 6.58
CA SER A 23 -5.59 -9.94 5.28
C SER A 23 -5.98 -8.91 4.23
N VAL A 24 -5.00 -8.40 3.49
CA VAL A 24 -5.23 -7.59 2.30
C VAL A 24 -4.93 -8.43 1.07
N LYS A 25 -5.87 -8.49 0.13
CA LYS A 25 -5.75 -9.25 -1.11
C LYS A 25 -5.82 -8.30 -2.30
N VAL A 26 -4.76 -8.29 -3.08
CA VAL A 26 -4.70 -7.58 -4.37
C VAL A 26 -4.97 -8.60 -5.48
N SER A 27 -6.10 -8.45 -6.14
CA SER A 27 -6.48 -9.26 -7.30
C SER A 27 -5.94 -8.60 -8.58
N PRO A 28 -5.12 -9.29 -9.37
CA PRO A 28 -4.49 -8.71 -10.54
C PRO A 28 -5.52 -8.41 -11.63
N GLY A 29 -5.38 -7.25 -12.26
CA GLY A 29 -6.21 -6.80 -13.36
C GLY A 29 -5.76 -7.32 -14.73
N GLU A 30 -6.41 -6.81 -15.77
CA GLU A 30 -6.07 -7.12 -17.16
C GLU A 30 -4.58 -6.79 -17.44
N HIS A 31 -4.13 -5.65 -16.92
CA HIS A 31 -2.81 -5.06 -17.15
C HIS A 31 -1.86 -5.17 -15.93
N TRP A 32 -2.05 -6.17 -15.06
CA TRP A 32 -1.20 -6.38 -13.87
C TRP A 32 0.28 -6.54 -14.22
N LYS A 33 0.60 -7.42 -15.17
CA LYS A 33 1.97 -7.72 -15.61
C LYS A 33 2.04 -7.63 -17.12
N GLU A 34 2.23 -6.42 -17.62
CA GLU A 34 2.52 -6.20 -19.03
C GLU A 34 4.01 -6.44 -19.32
N LYS A 35 4.82 -5.39 -19.16
CA LYS A 35 6.26 -5.41 -19.47
C LYS A 35 7.10 -5.73 -18.25
N ARG A 36 6.62 -5.38 -17.05
CA ARG A 36 7.29 -5.53 -15.76
C ARG A 36 6.25 -5.81 -14.67
N GLU A 37 6.73 -6.29 -13.53
CA GLU A 37 5.93 -6.32 -12.29
C GLU A 37 5.51 -4.90 -11.91
N PRO A 38 4.27 -4.70 -11.46
CA PRO A 38 3.81 -3.39 -11.01
C PRO A 38 4.58 -2.96 -9.77
N GLN A 39 4.78 -1.65 -9.62
CA GLN A 39 5.17 -1.08 -8.32
C GLN A 39 3.91 -0.96 -7.47
N VAL A 40 4.02 -1.35 -6.19
CA VAL A 40 2.90 -1.39 -5.27
C VAL A 40 3.32 -0.84 -3.92
N ALA A 41 2.46 -0.02 -3.32
CA ALA A 41 2.50 0.29 -1.89
C ALA A 41 1.12 0.10 -1.25
N VAL A 42 1.09 -0.40 -0.02
CA VAL A 42 -0.08 -0.50 0.84
C VAL A 42 0.29 0.03 2.22
N TRP A 43 -0.48 0.99 2.73
CA TRP A 43 -0.20 1.64 4.01
C TRP A 43 -1.48 2.02 4.75
N LEU A 44 -1.31 2.35 6.03
CA LEU A 44 -2.37 2.82 6.91
C LEU A 44 -2.14 4.29 7.25
N GLU A 45 -3.25 5.03 7.30
CA GLU A 45 -3.36 6.38 7.83
C GLU A 45 -4.45 6.43 8.91
N ASP A 46 -4.42 7.46 9.74
CA ASP A 46 -5.55 7.79 10.62
C ASP A 46 -6.66 8.53 9.84
N GLU A 47 -7.79 8.79 10.50
CA GLU A 47 -8.93 9.50 9.87
C GLU A 47 -8.62 10.95 9.46
N LYS A 48 -7.52 11.53 9.97
CA LYS A 48 -7.06 12.87 9.60
C LYS A 48 -6.07 12.84 8.42
N GLY A 49 -5.75 11.64 7.91
CA GLY A 49 -4.79 11.44 6.83
C GLY A 49 -3.33 11.44 7.28
N ASN A 50 -3.06 11.34 8.59
CA ASN A 50 -1.70 11.18 9.08
C ASN A 50 -1.23 9.75 8.82
N TYR A 51 -0.05 9.62 8.23
CA TYR A 51 0.60 8.33 8.03
C TYR A 51 0.80 7.60 9.37
N ILE A 52 0.44 6.32 9.41
CA ILE A 52 0.67 5.44 10.57
C ILE A 52 1.85 4.52 10.28
N ARG A 53 1.72 3.69 9.23
CA ARG A 53 2.80 2.78 8.80
C ARG A 53 2.53 2.15 7.45
N THR A 54 3.57 1.62 6.83
CA THR A 54 3.50 0.81 5.61
C THR A 54 3.29 -0.66 5.94
N LEU A 55 2.32 -1.28 5.27
CA LEU A 55 2.08 -2.72 5.34
C LEU A 55 2.89 -3.45 4.27
N TYR A 56 2.96 -2.87 3.07
CA TYR A 56 3.72 -3.47 1.98
C TYR A 56 4.23 -2.40 1.04
N VAL A 57 5.43 -2.58 0.53
CA VAL A 57 5.94 -1.81 -0.60
C VAL A 57 6.88 -2.70 -1.39
N THR A 58 6.79 -2.67 -2.72
CA THR A 58 7.65 -3.49 -3.59
C THR A 58 9.12 -3.16 -3.34
N GLU A 59 9.97 -4.18 -3.27
CA GLU A 59 11.38 -4.09 -2.82
C GLU A 59 12.18 -2.97 -3.52
N ARG A 60 11.96 -2.77 -4.82
CA ARG A 60 12.62 -1.71 -5.61
C ARG A 60 12.26 -0.31 -5.14
N ALA A 61 11.04 -0.11 -4.65
CA ALA A 61 10.61 1.13 -4.01
C ALA A 61 11.06 1.21 -2.54
N SER A 62 11.03 0.07 -1.82
CA SER A 62 11.43 -0.03 -0.41
C SER A 62 12.92 0.28 -0.15
N HIS A 63 13.81 -0.31 -0.94
CA HIS A 63 15.26 -0.26 -0.68
C HIS A 63 15.96 0.97 -1.29
N LYS A 64 15.22 1.85 -1.99
CA LYS A 64 15.76 2.93 -2.82
C LYS A 64 16.86 2.45 -3.81
N SER A 65 16.94 1.16 -4.09
CA SER A 65 18.08 0.49 -4.72
C SER A 65 17.90 0.32 -6.23
N TRP A 66 17.75 1.45 -6.93
CA TRP A 66 17.76 1.45 -8.39
C TRP A 66 19.23 1.49 -8.87
N ILE A 67 19.71 0.38 -9.45
CA ILE A 67 21.09 0.24 -10.00
C ILE A 67 21.47 1.40 -10.96
N PHE A 68 20.47 2.06 -11.56
CA PHE A 68 20.61 3.26 -12.41
C PHE A 68 19.60 4.37 -12.05
N GLY A 69 19.25 4.55 -10.77
CA GLY A 69 18.33 5.60 -10.30
C GLY A 69 18.92 6.47 -9.18
N PRO A 70 18.28 7.62 -8.87
CA PRO A 70 18.73 8.52 -7.80
C PRO A 70 18.79 7.82 -6.45
N LYS A 71 19.70 8.26 -5.56
CA LYS A 71 19.84 7.69 -4.20
C LYS A 71 18.58 7.89 -3.34
N GLU A 72 17.76 8.85 -3.75
CA GLU A 72 16.47 9.22 -3.15
C GLU A 72 15.34 8.25 -3.55
N GLY A 73 15.60 7.31 -4.47
CA GLY A 73 14.60 6.44 -5.07
C GLY A 73 14.00 7.05 -6.33
N ARG A 74 12.82 6.55 -6.72
CA ARG A 74 12.02 7.07 -7.83
C ARG A 74 10.69 7.55 -7.27
N PRO A 75 10.62 8.77 -6.71
CA PRO A 75 9.38 9.27 -6.10
C PRO A 75 8.20 9.22 -7.07
N GLU A 76 8.44 9.37 -8.37
CA GLU A 76 7.44 9.23 -9.42
C GLU A 76 6.83 7.83 -9.53
N SER A 77 7.46 6.78 -8.97
CA SER A 77 6.92 5.42 -9.08
C SER A 77 5.72 5.18 -8.18
N LEU A 78 5.72 5.76 -6.97
CA LEU A 78 4.67 5.63 -5.95
C LEU A 78 4.53 6.96 -5.19
N PRO A 79 4.21 8.05 -5.89
CA PRO A 79 4.36 9.42 -5.39
C PRO A 79 3.52 9.71 -4.16
N VAL A 80 2.31 9.16 -4.06
CA VAL A 80 1.43 9.40 -2.91
C VAL A 80 1.99 8.72 -1.67
N TRP A 81 2.43 7.47 -1.79
CA TRP A 81 3.08 6.77 -0.70
C TRP A 81 4.40 7.43 -0.27
N TYR A 82 5.26 7.84 -1.22
CA TYR A 82 6.47 8.60 -0.88
C TYR A 82 6.14 9.90 -0.15
N GLY A 83 5.10 10.62 -0.58
CA GLY A 83 4.57 11.79 0.11
C GLY A 83 4.19 11.51 1.56
N ALA A 84 3.41 10.44 1.78
CA ALA A 84 2.91 10.06 3.09
C ALA A 84 4.02 9.57 4.04
N SER A 85 5.01 8.83 3.52
CA SER A 85 6.06 8.17 4.31
C SER A 85 7.31 9.02 4.58
N LYS A 86 7.38 10.25 4.05
CA LYS A 86 8.58 11.12 4.04
C LYS A 86 9.30 11.31 5.39
N ASN A 87 8.58 11.24 6.51
CA ASN A 87 9.13 11.53 7.84
C ASN A 87 9.28 10.30 8.75
N GLU A 88 9.03 9.08 8.25
CA GLU A 88 9.01 7.87 9.05
C GLU A 88 9.93 6.79 8.45
N SER A 89 10.61 6.03 9.31
CA SER A 89 11.45 4.90 8.89
C SER A 89 10.61 3.60 8.87
N ALA A 90 10.57 2.89 7.74
CA ALA A 90 9.96 1.53 7.64
C ALA A 90 10.71 0.54 8.57
N SER A 91 10.16 -0.50 9.20
CA SER A 91 8.94 -1.32 9.01
C SER A 91 8.68 -2.21 10.26
N ASP A 92 7.42 -2.56 10.56
CA ASP A 92 7.06 -3.76 11.35
C ASP A 92 7.07 -5.02 10.47
N LYS A 93 7.23 -6.21 11.06
CA LYS A 93 7.21 -7.50 10.33
C LYS A 93 5.85 -7.75 9.66
N VAL A 94 5.82 -7.76 8.32
CA VAL A 94 4.65 -8.18 7.54
C VAL A 94 4.94 -9.49 6.83
N THR A 95 3.99 -10.43 6.91
CA THR A 95 4.06 -11.69 6.18
C THR A 95 3.40 -11.51 4.81
N VAL A 96 4.18 -11.72 3.76
CA VAL A 96 3.71 -11.64 2.38
C VAL A 96 3.68 -13.04 1.79
N SER A 97 2.55 -13.45 1.24
CA SER A 97 2.42 -14.70 0.49
C SER A 97 1.92 -14.43 -0.93
N HIS A 98 2.49 -15.16 -1.88
CA HIS A 98 2.03 -15.18 -3.27
C HIS A 98 1.18 -16.44 -3.42
N ASN A 99 -0.14 -16.27 -3.45
CA ASN A 99 -1.05 -17.41 -3.65
C ASN A 99 -0.99 -17.82 -5.12
N LEU A 100 -0.35 -18.94 -5.39
CA LEU A 100 -0.29 -19.60 -6.70
C LEU A 100 -1.32 -20.72 -6.72
N ASP A 101 -2.52 -20.44 -7.22
CA ASP A 101 -3.50 -21.49 -7.51
C ASP A 101 -3.92 -21.37 -8.98
N ALA A 102 -3.37 -22.26 -9.81
CA ALA A 102 -3.79 -22.41 -11.20
C ALA A 102 -3.61 -23.87 -11.64
N VAL A 103 -4.68 -24.64 -11.44
CA VAL A 103 -4.92 -25.91 -12.14
C VAL A 103 -5.19 -25.61 -13.62
N THR A 104 -4.26 -26.06 -14.47
CA THR A 104 -4.37 -26.35 -15.92
C THR A 104 -5.18 -25.38 -16.79
N GLY A 105 -4.50 -24.45 -17.48
CA GLY A 105 -5.01 -23.90 -18.76
C GLY A 105 -4.61 -22.46 -19.12
N ALA A 106 -4.38 -21.57 -18.15
CA ALA A 106 -4.01 -20.17 -18.41
C ALA A 106 -2.98 -19.68 -17.38
N THR A 107 -2.01 -18.87 -17.85
CA THR A 107 -0.87 -18.33 -17.09
C THR A 107 -1.30 -17.71 -15.75
N PRO A 108 -0.75 -18.14 -14.58
CA PRO A 108 -1.12 -17.52 -13.31
C PRO A 108 -0.63 -16.07 -13.22
N LYS A 109 -1.57 -15.13 -13.35
CA LYS A 109 -1.48 -13.76 -12.85
C LYS A 109 -1.64 -13.86 -11.32
N SER A 110 -0.57 -14.11 -10.58
CA SER A 110 -0.67 -14.44 -9.15
C SER A 110 -1.16 -13.25 -8.33
N ALA A 111 -2.15 -13.48 -7.47
CA ALA A 111 -2.64 -12.48 -6.52
C ALA A 111 -1.63 -12.26 -5.39
N LEU A 112 -1.50 -11.02 -4.94
CA LEU A 112 -0.71 -10.66 -3.76
C LEU A 112 -1.61 -10.73 -2.54
N THR A 113 -1.23 -11.51 -1.54
CA THR A 113 -1.92 -11.57 -0.24
C THR A 113 -0.93 -11.19 0.86
N LEU A 114 -1.32 -10.27 1.72
CA LEU A 114 -0.50 -9.78 2.82
C LEU A 114 -1.31 -9.81 4.11
N THR A 115 -0.67 -10.25 5.19
CA THR A 115 -1.30 -10.37 6.51
C THR A 115 -0.57 -9.49 7.50
N ALA A 116 -1.32 -8.69 8.27
CA ALA A 116 -0.77 -7.72 9.20
C ALA A 116 -1.59 -7.63 10.50
N GLN A 117 -0.89 -7.44 11.61
CA GLN A 117 -1.48 -7.24 12.94
C GLN A 117 -1.67 -5.74 13.20
N ILE A 118 -2.90 -5.25 13.27
CA ILE A 118 -3.25 -3.83 13.50
C ILE A 118 -3.90 -3.64 14.88
N GLU A 119 -3.75 -2.48 15.51
CA GLU A 119 -4.46 -2.17 16.77
C GLU A 119 -5.97 -2.01 16.49
N VAL A 120 -6.84 -2.27 17.46
CA VAL A 120 -8.28 -1.99 17.33
C VAL A 120 -8.55 -0.47 17.36
N ARG A 121 -8.65 0.14 16.19
CA ARG A 121 -9.11 1.52 15.95
C ARG A 121 -9.53 1.71 14.49
N ASP A 122 -10.05 2.90 14.18
CA ASP A 122 -10.36 3.30 12.81
C ASP A 122 -9.07 3.59 12.02
N TYR A 123 -9.01 3.09 10.80
CA TYR A 123 -7.94 3.37 9.83
C TYR A 123 -8.50 3.78 8.49
N ILE A 124 -7.70 4.54 7.75
CA ILE A 124 -7.79 4.63 6.30
C ILE A 124 -6.68 3.76 5.72
N ILE A 125 -7.06 2.71 4.98
CA ILE A 125 -6.10 1.93 4.20
C ILE A 125 -6.01 2.50 2.80
N LYS A 126 -4.79 2.64 2.30
CA LYS A 126 -4.52 3.04 0.92
C LYS A 126 -3.64 2.02 0.22
N ALA A 127 -3.89 1.86 -1.07
CA ALA A 127 -3.07 1.05 -1.96
C ALA A 127 -2.77 1.84 -3.25
N GLU A 128 -1.50 1.97 -3.58
CA GLU A 128 -1.04 2.67 -4.78
C GLU A 128 -0.36 1.68 -5.75
N PHE A 129 -0.71 1.78 -7.03
CA PHE A 129 -0.20 0.91 -8.09
C PHE A 129 0.35 1.74 -9.25
N ASN A 130 1.45 1.30 -9.83
CA ASN A 130 2.02 1.93 -11.01
C ASN A 130 2.71 0.90 -11.91
N ASN A 131 2.56 1.07 -13.21
CA ASN A 131 3.31 0.32 -14.22
C ASN A 131 4.23 1.27 -14.97
N SER A 132 5.52 0.96 -15.00
CA SER A 132 6.43 1.70 -15.87
C SER A 132 6.19 1.36 -17.34
N PHE A 133 6.41 2.34 -18.22
CA PHE A 133 6.23 2.29 -19.66
C PHE A 133 4.78 2.07 -20.11
N ASP A 134 3.82 2.49 -19.29
CA ASP A 134 2.38 2.40 -19.51
C ASP A 134 1.85 3.59 -20.34
N TYR A 135 2.40 3.74 -21.54
CA TYR A 135 2.08 4.85 -22.44
C TYR A 135 0.73 4.68 -23.14
N ASN A 136 0.09 5.81 -23.47
CA ASN A 136 -1.06 5.87 -24.37
C ASN A 136 -0.99 7.14 -25.26
N ASP A 137 -2.05 7.42 -26.01
CA ASP A 137 -2.10 8.56 -26.94
C ASP A 137 -1.88 9.92 -26.24
N PHE A 138 -2.25 10.04 -24.97
CA PHE A 138 -2.08 11.25 -24.16
C PHE A 138 -0.75 11.24 -23.38
N TYR A 139 -0.48 10.14 -22.67
CA TYR A 139 0.73 9.91 -21.87
C TYR A 139 1.80 9.25 -22.73
N THR A 140 2.48 10.07 -23.53
CA THR A 140 3.56 9.61 -24.40
C THR A 140 4.89 9.54 -23.66
N LYS A 141 5.84 8.74 -24.17
CA LYS A 141 7.22 8.71 -23.65
C LYS A 141 7.88 10.09 -23.55
N LYS A 142 7.53 11.03 -24.43
CA LYS A 142 8.07 12.39 -24.43
C LYS A 142 7.47 13.26 -23.33
N THR A 143 6.20 13.05 -22.99
CA THR A 143 5.44 13.91 -22.08
C THR A 143 5.34 13.37 -20.65
N SER A 144 5.48 12.06 -20.45
CA SER A 144 5.27 11.42 -19.15
C SER A 144 6.42 10.52 -18.68
N GLY A 145 7.61 10.72 -19.28
CA GLY A 145 8.84 10.09 -18.81
C GLY A 145 8.79 8.56 -18.88
N VAL A 146 9.35 7.88 -17.88
CA VAL A 146 9.46 6.41 -17.85
C VAL A 146 8.17 5.73 -17.40
N ASN A 147 7.30 6.41 -16.65
CA ASN A 147 6.07 5.82 -16.12
C ASN A 147 5.05 5.59 -17.23
N GLY A 148 4.79 6.59 -18.07
CA GLY A 148 3.61 6.57 -18.92
C GLY A 148 2.45 7.21 -18.19
N GLN A 149 1.36 6.48 -17.99
CA GLN A 149 0.25 6.94 -17.16
C GLN A 149 0.67 7.14 -15.69
N PRO A 150 -0.03 8.02 -14.95
CA PRO A 150 0.22 8.20 -13.53
C PRO A 150 -0.17 6.96 -12.71
N SER A 151 0.39 6.85 -11.51
CA SER A 151 -0.04 5.83 -10.54
C SER A 151 -1.52 6.01 -10.18
N VAL A 152 -2.16 4.91 -9.78
CA VAL A 152 -3.55 4.89 -9.33
C VAL A 152 -3.62 4.54 -7.84
N VAL A 153 -4.50 5.21 -7.11
CA VAL A 153 -4.66 5.06 -5.66
C VAL A 153 -6.07 4.55 -5.37
N TYR A 154 -6.16 3.55 -4.51
CA TYR A 154 -7.40 3.00 -3.97
C TYR A 154 -7.43 3.19 -2.47
N THR A 155 -8.61 3.46 -1.89
CA THR A 155 -8.79 3.75 -0.46
C THR A 155 -10.01 3.05 0.13
N ALA A 156 -9.96 2.74 1.43
CA ALA A 156 -11.12 2.35 2.21
C ALA A 156 -10.96 2.74 3.68
N LYS A 157 -12.09 2.90 4.38
CA LYS A 157 -12.11 2.95 5.84
C LYS A 157 -12.15 1.53 6.39
N ILE A 158 -11.26 1.21 7.33
CA ILE A 158 -11.33 0.01 8.17
C ILE A 158 -11.88 0.47 9.53
N PRO A 159 -13.15 0.17 9.86
CA PRO A 159 -13.71 0.55 11.15
C PRO A 159 -13.13 -0.31 12.28
N ALA A 160 -12.98 0.28 13.47
CA ALA A 160 -12.53 -0.39 14.69
C ALA A 160 -13.41 -1.62 15.00
N GLU A 161 -14.70 -1.52 14.71
CA GLU A 161 -15.73 -2.53 14.93
C GLU A 161 -15.88 -3.55 13.79
N LEU A 162 -15.01 -3.54 12.76
CA LEU A 162 -15.05 -4.53 11.69
C LEU A 162 -15.12 -5.94 12.30
N ALA A 163 -16.12 -6.72 11.89
CA ALA A 163 -16.37 -8.05 12.41
C ALA A 163 -15.54 -9.10 11.66
N PRO A 164 -15.11 -10.19 12.33
CA PRO A 164 -14.37 -11.26 11.68
C PRO A 164 -15.14 -11.81 10.48
N GLY A 165 -14.44 -12.06 9.38
CA GLY A 165 -15.05 -12.53 8.15
C GLY A 165 -15.61 -11.45 7.22
N GLN A 166 -15.84 -10.23 7.70
CA GLN A 166 -16.26 -9.12 6.84
C GLN A 166 -15.12 -8.70 5.91
N GLU A 167 -15.48 -8.46 4.65
CA GLU A 167 -14.58 -7.99 3.61
C GLU A 167 -14.98 -6.56 3.17
N ILE A 168 -13.98 -5.71 3.00
CA ILE A 168 -14.12 -4.35 2.48
C ILE A 168 -13.32 -4.24 1.19
N THR A 169 -13.91 -3.68 0.14
CA THR A 169 -13.21 -3.36 -1.11
C THR A 169 -12.69 -1.94 -1.06
N LEU A 170 -11.44 -1.72 -1.47
CA LEU A 170 -10.92 -0.37 -1.67
C LEU A 170 -11.44 0.19 -2.98
N GLU A 171 -11.92 1.43 -2.91
CA GLU A 171 -12.47 2.17 -4.05
C GLU A 171 -11.39 3.05 -4.69
N PHE A 172 -11.50 3.25 -6.00
CA PHE A 172 -10.58 4.12 -6.72
C PHE A 172 -10.74 5.57 -6.24
N GLU A 173 -9.65 6.15 -5.76
CA GLU A 173 -9.64 7.46 -5.10
C GLU A 173 -9.03 8.55 -6.00
N GLY A 174 -8.07 8.20 -6.85
CA GLY A 174 -7.43 9.13 -7.77
C GLY A 174 -6.07 8.68 -8.28
N THR A 175 -5.26 9.65 -8.68
CA THR A 175 -3.93 9.43 -9.25
C THR A 175 -2.83 10.13 -8.48
N GLY A 176 -1.62 9.59 -8.52
CA GLY A 176 -0.43 10.30 -8.09
C GLY A 176 0.08 11.31 -9.14
N SER A 177 0.98 12.20 -8.72
CA SER A 177 1.67 13.10 -9.66
C SER A 177 2.54 12.30 -10.65
N LEU A 178 2.48 12.66 -11.94
CA LEU A 178 3.34 12.09 -12.98
C LEU A 178 4.83 12.21 -12.67
N THR A 179 5.23 13.29 -12.01
CA THR A 179 6.62 13.63 -11.70
C THR A 179 7.00 13.28 -10.26
N GLY A 180 6.01 12.97 -9.42
CA GLY A 180 6.17 12.68 -8.00
C GLY A 180 6.49 13.88 -7.11
N GLU A 181 6.11 15.08 -7.54
CA GLU A 181 6.50 16.33 -6.88
C GLU A 181 5.75 16.65 -5.58
N ASP A 182 4.47 16.28 -5.46
CA ASP A 182 3.60 16.81 -4.41
C ASP A 182 3.13 15.78 -3.36
N GLY A 183 3.17 14.49 -3.69
CA GLY A 183 2.64 13.42 -2.84
C GLY A 183 1.13 13.47 -2.64
N LYS A 184 0.39 14.17 -3.51
CA LYS A 184 -1.06 14.36 -3.40
C LYS A 184 -1.82 13.39 -4.31
N ILE A 185 -3.07 13.15 -3.96
CA ILE A 185 -4.03 12.44 -4.80
C ILE A 185 -4.76 13.45 -5.69
N ASN A 186 -4.69 13.24 -7.00
CA ASN A 186 -5.36 14.03 -8.03
C ASN A 186 -6.62 13.32 -8.53
N LYS A 187 -7.73 14.05 -8.67
CA LYS A 187 -9.03 13.50 -9.10
C LYS A 187 -9.19 13.38 -10.62
N SER A 188 -8.29 13.98 -11.41
CA SER A 188 -8.36 13.89 -12.87
C SER A 188 -8.00 12.48 -13.34
N THR A 189 -8.87 11.88 -14.15
CA THR A 189 -8.68 10.51 -14.66
C THR A 189 -9.11 10.31 -16.11
N GLU A 190 -9.41 11.41 -16.82
CA GLU A 190 -10.04 11.40 -18.13
C GLU A 190 -9.18 10.69 -19.19
N ASN A 191 -7.86 10.79 -19.07
CA ASN A 191 -6.90 10.23 -20.02
C ASN A 191 -6.33 8.86 -19.61
N LEU A 192 -6.81 8.27 -18.51
CA LEU A 192 -6.36 6.94 -18.08
C LEU A 192 -7.03 5.84 -18.90
N THR A 193 -6.23 4.89 -19.37
CA THR A 193 -6.66 3.70 -20.10
C THR A 193 -6.32 2.45 -19.29
N THR A 194 -5.08 1.98 -19.38
CA THR A 194 -4.60 0.71 -18.80
C THR A 194 -4.24 0.84 -17.32
N ALA A 195 -3.92 2.05 -16.83
CA ALA A 195 -3.59 2.28 -15.42
C ALA A 195 -4.74 1.91 -14.46
N LYS A 196 -6.00 2.20 -14.81
CA LYS A 196 -7.19 1.80 -14.03
C LYS A 196 -7.46 0.30 -14.02
N LYS A 197 -6.76 -0.45 -14.87
CA LYS A 197 -6.94 -1.89 -15.07
C LYS A 197 -5.72 -2.70 -14.62
N ILE A 198 -4.77 -2.08 -13.90
CA ILE A 198 -3.62 -2.76 -13.29
C ILE A 198 -4.13 -3.78 -12.26
N VAL A 199 -5.08 -3.37 -11.43
CA VAL A 199 -5.74 -4.23 -10.43
C VAL A 199 -7.21 -4.42 -10.78
N LYS A 200 -7.72 -5.61 -10.50
CA LYS A 200 -9.15 -5.91 -10.60
C LYS A 200 -9.88 -5.45 -9.33
N ALA A 201 -9.28 -5.71 -8.17
CA ALA A 201 -9.81 -5.34 -6.86
C ALA A 201 -8.71 -5.39 -5.81
N VAL A 202 -8.86 -4.59 -4.76
CA VAL A 202 -8.09 -4.72 -3.53
C VAL A 202 -9.10 -4.88 -2.40
N THR A 203 -8.99 -5.96 -1.63
CA THR A 203 -9.91 -6.23 -0.51
C THR A 203 -9.16 -6.38 0.80
N VAL A 204 -9.81 -6.00 1.89
CA VAL A 204 -9.34 -6.20 3.27
C VAL A 204 -10.36 -7.04 3.99
N LYS A 205 -9.88 -8.08 4.67
CA LYS A 205 -10.69 -8.95 5.50
C LYS A 205 -10.10 -9.02 6.90
N LEU A 206 -10.95 -8.96 7.92
CA LEU A 206 -10.55 -9.32 9.28
C LEU A 206 -10.55 -10.85 9.42
N ASN A 207 -9.42 -11.43 9.82
CA ASN A 207 -9.25 -12.87 10.01
C ASN A 207 -9.92 -13.37 11.29
#